data_AF-A0A813I5A9-F1
#
_entry.id   AF-A0A813I5A9-F1
#
_cell.length_a   1.000
_cell.length_b   1.000
_cell.length_c   1.000
_cell.angle_alpha   90.00
_cell.angle_beta   90.00
_cell.angle_gamma   90.00
#
_symmetry.space_group_name_H-M   'P 1'
#
loop_
_entity.id
_entity.type
_entity.pdbx_description
1 polymer ?
#
loop_
_entity_poly.entity_id
_entity_poly.type
_entity_poly.pdbx_seq_one_letter_code
_entity_poly.pdbx_strand_id
1 'polypeptide(L)'
;DAVERPLLVSRTENTVLDLSESRAATASVTLTLPESAVNGSARLTVAAVGDLLGPTISGLDRLLRIPTGCGEQNMIGLAPNVYVAKYLLAMGQLRPEIRQRVVSNIIVGYGRQLTYRHGDGSFSAFGSSDSSGSTWLTAFVLRVFAEVHKARAWCLWTAPCWPQQLPGWFNCRTLRVPSSLLAM
;
A
#
# COMPACT_ATOMS: atom_id res chain seq x y z
N ASP A 1 24.36 7.16 43.33
CA ASP A 1 25.00 7.31 42.02
C ASP A 1 24.02 7.66 40.93
N ALA A 2 24.29 8.74 40.20
CA ALA A 2 23.59 9.08 38.97
C ALA A 2 24.59 9.00 37.81
N VAL A 3 24.18 8.40 36.69
CA VAL A 3 25.01 8.22 35.50
C VAL A 3 24.44 9.08 34.38
N GLU A 4 25.25 10.01 33.87
CA GLU A 4 24.91 10.81 32.70
C GLU A 4 25.12 9.99 31.41
N ARG A 5 24.15 10.02 30.50
CA ARG A 5 24.22 9.32 29.21
C ARG A 5 23.95 10.29 28.06
N PRO A 6 24.81 10.32 27.03
CA PRO A 6 24.55 11.15 25.86
C PRO A 6 23.32 10.63 25.09
N LEU A 7 22.43 11.56 24.73
CA LEU A 7 21.24 11.28 23.90
C LEU A 7 21.53 11.65 22.45
N LEU A 8 21.16 10.76 21.53
CA LEU A 8 21.15 11.07 20.11
C LEU A 8 19.91 11.89 19.78
N VAL A 9 20.12 13.17 19.46
CA VAL A 9 19.06 14.07 18.95
C VAL A 9 19.20 14.14 17.44
N SER A 10 18.20 13.61 16.71
CA SER A 10 18.13 13.67 15.26
C SER A 10 16.99 14.57 14.82
N ARG A 11 17.27 15.51 13.91
CA ARG A 11 16.26 16.36 13.26
C ARG A 11 16.29 16.12 11.76
N THR A 12 15.12 15.95 11.16
CA THR A 12 14.96 15.74 9.71
C THR A 12 14.14 16.89 9.14
N GLU A 13 14.64 17.52 8.08
CA GLU A 13 13.94 18.56 7.31
C GLU A 13 13.79 18.06 5.88
N ASN A 14 12.60 18.18 5.31
CA ASN A 14 12.29 17.73 3.96
C ASN A 14 11.91 18.92 3.09
N THR A 15 12.43 18.97 1.86
CA THR A 15 12.06 19.97 0.86
C THR A 15 11.77 19.27 -0.45
N VAL A 16 10.71 19.70 -1.13
CA VAL A 16 10.34 19.23 -2.47
C VAL A 16 10.80 20.28 -3.47
N LEU A 17 11.58 19.85 -4.46
CA LEU A 17 11.99 20.69 -5.57
C LEU A 17 11.16 20.32 -6.80
N ASP A 18 10.35 21.26 -7.29
CA ASP A 18 9.66 21.11 -8.56
C ASP A 18 10.47 21.79 -9.67
N LEU A 19 10.73 21.04 -10.74
CA LEU A 19 11.47 21.48 -11.93
C LEU A 19 10.57 21.53 -13.18
N SER A 20 9.24 21.50 -12.99
CA SER A 20 8.25 21.53 -14.08
C SER A 20 8.34 22.82 -14.90
N GLU A 21 8.60 23.96 -14.26
CA GLU A 21 8.65 25.29 -14.91
C GLU A 21 10.07 25.82 -15.15
N SER A 22 11.10 25.22 -14.55
CA SER A 22 12.49 25.70 -14.67
C SER A 22 13.51 24.56 -14.67
N ARG A 23 14.65 24.77 -15.34
CA ARG A 23 15.76 23.79 -15.36
C ARG A 23 16.58 23.74 -14.07
N ALA A 24 16.36 24.67 -13.15
CA ALA A 24 17.10 24.77 -11.90
C ALA A 24 16.24 25.38 -10.81
N ALA A 25 16.17 24.69 -9.66
CA ALA A 25 15.52 25.17 -8.45
C ALA A 25 16.53 25.14 -7.30
N THR A 26 16.50 26.16 -6.46
CA THR A 26 17.37 26.29 -5.29
C THR A 26 16.50 26.39 -4.05
N ALA A 27 16.84 25.61 -3.01
CA ALA A 27 16.21 25.71 -1.70
C ALA A 27 17.28 25.76 -0.61
N SER A 28 17.04 26.57 0.42
CA SER A 28 17.91 26.73 1.59
C SER A 28 17.23 26.15 2.82
N VAL A 29 17.96 25.33 3.58
CA VAL A 29 17.48 24.74 4.85
C VAL A 29 18.39 25.19 5.98
N THR A 30 17.81 25.80 7.02
CA THR A 30 18.55 26.27 8.19
C THR A 30 18.36 25.28 9.33
N LEU A 31 19.46 24.69 9.82
CA LEU A 31 19.46 23.75 10.92
C LEU A 31 20.11 24.37 12.15
N THR A 32 19.35 24.46 13.25
CA THR A 32 19.84 24.93 14.55
C THR A 32 20.28 23.74 15.40
N LEU A 33 21.50 23.81 15.93
CA LEU A 33 22.02 22.83 16.88
C LEU A 33 21.54 23.18 18.30
N PRO A 34 21.21 22.18 19.14
CA PRO A 34 20.85 22.41 20.53
C PRO A 34 22.06 22.90 21.33
N GLU A 35 21.83 23.75 22.33
CA GLU A 35 22.89 24.28 23.21
C GLU A 35 23.64 23.20 23.99
N SER A 36 22.99 22.05 24.22
CA SER A 36 23.56 20.87 24.88
C SER A 36 24.37 19.95 23.94
N ALA A 37 24.66 20.37 22.71
CA ALA A 37 25.40 19.57 21.75
C ALA A 37 26.86 19.36 22.21
N VAL A 38 27.31 18.10 22.24
CA VAL A 38 28.70 17.75 22.53
C VAL A 38 29.60 18.16 21.36
N ASN A 39 30.73 18.80 21.64
CA ASN A 39 31.69 19.21 20.62
C ASN A 39 32.13 18.03 19.73
N GLY A 40 32.09 18.23 18.42
CA GLY A 40 32.45 17.21 17.42
C GLY A 40 31.39 16.13 17.17
N SER A 41 30.24 16.17 17.87
CA SER A 41 29.16 15.19 17.67
C SER A 41 28.23 15.50 16.49
N ALA A 42 28.29 16.73 15.96
CA ALA A 42 27.43 17.18 14.87
C ALA A 42 27.68 16.37 13.59
N ARG A 43 26.63 15.77 13.04
CA ARG A 43 26.63 15.06 11.75
C ARG A 43 25.45 15.52 10.91
N LEU A 44 25.71 15.82 9.64
CA LEU A 44 24.69 16.16 8.65
C LEU A 44 24.70 15.10 7.55
N THR A 45 23.52 14.63 7.16
CA THR A 45 23.34 13.75 6.00
C THR A 45 22.30 14.38 5.08
N VAL A 46 22.61 14.48 3.79
CA VAL A 46 21.69 14.99 2.76
C VAL A 46 21.40 13.87 1.77
N ALA A 47 20.11 13.65 1.50
CA ALA A 47 19.66 12.70 0.50
C ALA A 47 18.72 13.42 -0.48
N ALA A 48 18.92 13.19 -1.78
CA ALA A 48 18.04 13.69 -2.84
C ALA A 48 17.44 12.50 -3.57
N VAL A 49 16.13 12.55 -3.81
CA VAL A 49 15.41 11.46 -4.46
C VAL A 49 14.51 12.02 -5.55
N GLY A 50 14.56 11.43 -6.75
CA GLY A 50 13.80 11.89 -7.93
C GLY A 50 12.33 11.47 -7.93
N ASP A 51 11.86 10.85 -6.84
CA ASP A 51 10.47 10.44 -6.66
C ASP A 51 10.05 10.76 -5.23
N LEU A 52 8.85 11.33 -5.07
CA LEU A 52 8.25 11.67 -3.78
C LEU A 52 8.18 10.47 -2.82
N LEU A 53 7.93 9.28 -3.36
CA LEU A 53 7.89 8.03 -2.60
C LEU A 53 9.25 7.35 -2.53
N GLY A 54 10.27 7.84 -3.22
CA GLY A 54 11.57 7.18 -3.29
C GLY A 54 12.25 6.90 -1.93
N PRO A 55 12.20 7.80 -0.92
CA PRO A 55 12.64 7.47 0.44
C PRO A 55 11.82 6.34 1.08
N THR A 56 10.54 6.23 0.73
CA THR A 56 9.59 5.23 1.23
C THR A 56 9.70 3.89 0.50
N ILE A 57 10.20 3.87 -0.75
CA ILE A 57 10.41 2.64 -1.55
C ILE A 57 11.23 1.63 -0.77
N SER A 58 12.25 2.11 -0.05
CA SER A 58 13.03 1.33 0.91
C SER A 58 12.23 1.05 2.18
N GLY A 59 11.27 0.13 2.09
CA GLY A 59 10.38 -0.24 3.21
C GLY A 59 8.92 -0.46 2.81
N LEU A 60 8.55 -0.21 1.54
CA LEU A 60 7.21 -0.51 1.00
C LEU A 60 6.82 -1.99 1.20
N ASP A 61 7.79 -2.91 1.23
CA ASP A 61 7.59 -4.33 1.51
C ASP A 61 7.03 -4.59 2.92
N ARG A 62 7.26 -3.69 3.88
CA ARG A 62 6.68 -3.76 5.24
C ARG A 62 5.19 -3.42 5.26
N LEU A 63 4.71 -2.71 4.25
CA LEU A 63 3.27 -2.44 4.04
C LEU A 63 2.55 -3.65 3.40
N LEU A 64 3.30 -4.57 2.78
CA LEU A 64 2.77 -5.79 2.17
C LEU A 64 2.50 -6.86 3.22
N ARG A 65 1.46 -6.63 4.01
CA ARG A 65 1.00 -7.54 5.06
C ARG A 65 -0.13 -8.42 4.55
N ILE A 66 -0.22 -9.63 5.09
CA ILE A 66 -1.37 -10.51 4.84
C ILE A 66 -2.61 -9.82 5.44
N PRO A 67 -3.69 -9.64 4.67
CA PRO A 67 -4.94 -9.08 5.17
C PRO A 67 -5.58 -9.96 6.24
N THR A 68 -5.94 -9.37 7.38
CA THR A 68 -6.52 -10.06 8.54
C THR A 68 -7.57 -9.20 9.25
N GLY A 69 -8.36 -9.82 10.14
CA GLY A 69 -9.34 -9.12 10.96
C GLY A 69 -10.73 -9.07 10.33
N CYS A 70 -11.55 -8.14 10.82
CA CYS A 70 -12.93 -7.89 10.35
C CYS A 70 -12.93 -7.24 8.97
N GLY A 71 -14.10 -7.00 8.36
CA GLY A 71 -14.23 -6.42 7.02
C GLY A 71 -13.40 -5.16 6.81
N GLU A 72 -13.44 -4.19 7.72
CA GLU A 72 -12.63 -2.96 7.61
C GLU A 72 -11.14 -3.25 7.75
N GLN A 73 -10.75 -4.05 8.75
CA GLN A 73 -9.34 -4.37 9.03
C GLN A 73 -8.70 -5.16 7.89
N ASN A 74 -9.46 -6.09 7.30
CA ASN A 74 -9.06 -6.83 6.13
C ASN A 74 -8.81 -5.88 4.95
N MET A 75 -9.68 -4.90 4.73
CA MET A 75 -9.48 -3.90 3.68
C MET A 75 -8.30 -2.95 3.95
N ILE A 76 -8.04 -2.59 5.20
CA ILE A 76 -6.84 -1.83 5.60
C ILE A 76 -5.56 -2.60 5.27
N GLY A 77 -5.58 -3.94 5.36
CA GLY A 77 -4.46 -4.78 4.92
C GLY A 77 -4.42 -4.99 3.41
N LEU A 78 -5.56 -5.14 2.75
CA LEU A 78 -5.64 -5.45 1.31
C LEU A 78 -5.28 -4.24 0.43
N ALA A 79 -5.78 -3.04 0.75
CA ALA A 79 -5.58 -1.87 -0.10
C ALA A 79 -4.10 -1.51 -0.33
N PRO A 80 -3.21 -1.50 0.70
CA PRO A 80 -1.79 -1.28 0.50
C PRO A 80 -1.15 -2.26 -0.48
N ASN A 81 -1.50 -3.55 -0.42
CA ASN A 81 -0.96 -4.55 -1.34
C ASN A 81 -1.26 -4.21 -2.82
N VAL A 82 -2.47 -3.70 -3.09
CA VAL A 82 -2.90 -3.35 -4.45
C VAL A 82 -2.20 -2.08 -4.95
N TYR A 83 -2.23 -1.01 -4.16
CA TYR A 83 -1.71 0.29 -4.59
C TYR A 83 -0.17 0.34 -4.60
N VAL A 84 0.50 -0.33 -3.68
CA VAL A 84 1.96 -0.45 -3.69
C VAL A 84 2.42 -1.24 -4.91
N ALA A 85 1.74 -2.35 -5.24
CA ALA A 85 2.08 -3.11 -6.43
C ALA A 85 1.84 -2.31 -7.72
N LYS A 86 0.76 -1.52 -7.78
CA LYS A 86 0.48 -0.60 -8.89
C LYS A 86 1.61 0.41 -9.09
N TYR A 87 2.06 1.01 -8.00
CA TYR A 87 3.13 1.99 -8.02
C TYR A 87 4.46 1.35 -8.45
N LEU A 88 4.85 0.23 -7.83
CA LEU A 88 6.09 -0.48 -8.19
C LEU A 88 6.09 -0.96 -9.65
N LEU A 89 4.93 -1.35 -10.16
CA LEU A 89 4.78 -1.71 -11.58
C LEU A 89 4.98 -0.49 -12.48
N ALA A 90 4.36 0.65 -12.17
CA ALA A 90 4.50 1.88 -12.94
C ALA A 90 5.95 2.38 -13.00
N MET A 91 6.72 2.17 -11.92
CA MET A 91 8.13 2.51 -11.84
C MET A 91 9.08 1.48 -12.47
N GLY A 92 8.55 0.34 -12.94
CA GLY A 92 9.39 -0.77 -13.44
C GLY A 92 10.23 -1.47 -12.36
N GLN A 93 9.87 -1.29 -11.08
CA GLN A 93 10.61 -1.81 -9.92
C GLN A 93 9.92 -3.01 -9.25
N LEU A 94 8.88 -3.57 -9.88
CA LEU A 94 8.16 -4.73 -9.36
C LEU A 94 8.99 -6.01 -9.56
N ARG A 95 9.71 -6.41 -8.50
CA ARG A 95 10.49 -7.65 -8.48
C ARG A 95 9.59 -8.89 -8.40
N PRO A 96 10.00 -10.04 -8.96
CA PRO A 96 9.21 -11.28 -8.93
C PRO A 96 8.79 -11.72 -7.52
N GLU A 97 9.68 -11.59 -6.53
CA GLU A 97 9.43 -12.01 -5.14
C GLU A 97 8.34 -11.16 -4.48
N ILE A 98 8.41 -9.84 -4.71
CA ILE A 98 7.41 -8.88 -4.23
C ILE A 98 6.06 -9.16 -4.91
N ARG A 99 6.08 -9.40 -6.23
CA ARG A 99 4.89 -9.73 -7.01
C ARG A 99 4.19 -10.97 -6.47
N GLN A 100 4.92 -12.06 -6.22
CA GLN A 100 4.34 -13.29 -5.70
C GLN A 100 3.68 -13.07 -4.33
N ARG A 101 4.36 -12.33 -3.44
CA ARG A 101 3.82 -11.99 -2.11
C ARG A 101 2.55 -11.15 -2.20
N VAL A 102 2.54 -10.11 -3.04
CA VAL A 102 1.36 -9.27 -3.29
C VAL A 102 0.20 -10.12 -3.79
N VAL A 103 0.44 -10.97 -4.80
CA VAL A 103 -0.61 -11.80 -5.40
C VAL A 103 -1.21 -12.74 -4.36
N SER A 104 -0.38 -13.40 -3.55
CA SER A 104 -0.84 -14.25 -2.44
C SER A 104 -1.71 -13.46 -1.45
N ASN A 105 -1.25 -12.28 -1.03
CA ASN A 105 -1.99 -11.42 -0.11
C ASN A 105 -3.33 -10.96 -0.69
N ILE A 106 -3.38 -10.61 -1.98
CA ILE A 106 -4.61 -10.20 -2.67
C ILE A 106 -5.60 -11.36 -2.74
N ILE A 107 -5.16 -12.58 -3.06
CA ILE A 107 -6.04 -13.76 -3.12
C ILE A 107 -6.68 -14.01 -1.76
N VAL A 108 -5.88 -14.02 -0.69
CA VAL A 108 -6.36 -14.23 0.67
C VAL A 108 -7.31 -13.11 1.10
N GLY A 109 -6.91 -11.85 0.93
CA GLY A 109 -7.72 -10.70 1.35
C GLY A 109 -9.02 -10.56 0.56
N TYR A 110 -8.99 -10.82 -0.76
CA TYR A 110 -10.18 -10.81 -1.61
C TYR A 110 -11.16 -11.91 -1.20
N GLY A 111 -10.67 -13.16 -1.06
CA GLY A 111 -11.49 -14.28 -0.64
C GLY A 111 -12.12 -14.06 0.73
N ARG A 112 -11.34 -13.54 1.69
CA ARG A 112 -11.84 -13.17 3.02
C ARG A 112 -12.85 -12.02 2.95
N GLN A 113 -12.62 -11.00 2.13
CA GLN A 113 -13.56 -9.87 2.06
C GLN A 113 -14.95 -10.30 1.58
N LEU A 114 -15.02 -11.29 0.68
CA LEU A 114 -16.28 -11.85 0.21
C LEU A 114 -17.13 -12.48 1.33
N THR A 115 -16.54 -12.91 2.44
CA THR A 115 -17.29 -13.45 3.59
C THR A 115 -18.04 -12.37 4.37
N TYR A 116 -17.69 -11.10 4.16
CA TYR A 116 -18.34 -9.94 4.79
C TYR A 116 -19.39 -9.27 3.89
N ARG A 117 -19.73 -9.91 2.77
CA ARG A 117 -20.74 -9.45 1.81
C ARG A 117 -22.14 -9.89 2.26
N HIS A 118 -23.08 -8.97 2.23
CA HIS A 118 -24.51 -9.19 2.46
C HIS A 118 -25.21 -9.71 1.20
N GLY A 119 -26.43 -10.25 1.37
CA GLY A 119 -27.24 -10.76 0.26
C GLY A 119 -27.65 -9.69 -0.77
N ASP A 120 -27.80 -8.44 -0.31
CA ASP A 120 -28.05 -7.26 -1.17
C ASP A 120 -26.80 -6.78 -1.93
N GLY A 121 -25.62 -7.33 -1.60
CA GLY A 121 -24.34 -7.00 -2.18
C GLY A 121 -23.52 -5.95 -1.44
N SER A 122 -24.05 -5.38 -0.35
CA SER A 122 -23.31 -4.45 0.52
C SER A 122 -22.27 -5.18 1.38
N PHE A 123 -21.36 -4.44 2.02
CA PHE A 123 -20.33 -4.98 2.92
C PHE A 123 -20.43 -4.35 4.30
N SER A 124 -20.15 -5.12 5.34
CA SER A 124 -20.03 -4.63 6.73
C SER A 124 -18.82 -5.23 7.45
N ALA A 125 -18.57 -4.80 8.69
CA ALA A 125 -17.47 -5.30 9.52
C ALA A 125 -17.54 -6.81 9.77
N PHE A 126 -18.75 -7.31 10.05
CA PHE A 126 -18.98 -8.67 10.49
C PHE A 126 -19.92 -9.46 9.55
N GLY A 127 -20.17 -8.95 8.34
CA GLY A 127 -21.02 -9.59 7.35
C GLY A 127 -22.45 -9.77 7.88
N SER A 128 -23.03 -10.95 7.67
CA SER A 128 -24.42 -11.27 8.07
C SER A 128 -24.70 -11.19 9.57
N SER A 129 -23.67 -11.04 10.42
CA SER A 129 -23.85 -10.77 11.85
C SER A 129 -24.32 -9.33 12.10
N ASP A 130 -24.03 -8.41 11.18
CA ASP A 130 -24.55 -7.04 11.23
C ASP A 130 -25.94 -6.99 10.58
N SER A 131 -26.81 -6.11 11.08
CA SER A 131 -28.17 -5.95 10.54
C SER A 131 -28.20 -5.33 9.13
N SER A 132 -27.15 -4.61 8.74
CA SER A 132 -27.05 -3.90 7.47
C SER A 132 -25.60 -3.65 7.05
N GLY A 133 -25.40 -3.40 5.76
CA GLY A 133 -24.13 -2.98 5.19
C GLY A 133 -23.74 -1.55 5.53
N SER A 134 -22.44 -1.29 5.56
CA SER A 134 -21.87 0.05 5.67
C SER A 134 -21.64 0.62 4.26
N THR A 135 -22.24 1.78 3.97
CA THR A 135 -22.03 2.50 2.71
C THR A 135 -20.55 2.83 2.50
N TRP A 136 -19.87 3.28 3.56
CA TRP A 136 -18.45 3.61 3.50
C TRP A 136 -17.59 2.39 3.18
N LEU A 137 -17.79 1.27 3.90
CA LEU A 137 -17.01 0.06 3.66
C LEU A 137 -17.31 -0.51 2.28
N THR A 138 -18.58 -0.51 1.86
CA THR A 138 -18.99 -0.95 0.53
C THR A 138 -18.28 -0.16 -0.57
N ALA A 139 -18.31 1.17 -0.50
CA ALA A 139 -17.61 2.03 -1.46
C ALA A 139 -16.10 1.75 -1.47
N PHE A 140 -15.50 1.58 -0.28
CA PHE A 140 -14.07 1.29 -0.17
C PHE A 140 -13.70 -0.06 -0.79
N VAL A 141 -14.48 -1.12 -0.51
CA VAL A 141 -14.31 -2.46 -1.09
C VAL A 141 -14.43 -2.40 -2.61
N LEU A 142 -15.49 -1.77 -3.14
CA LEU A 142 -15.71 -1.66 -4.57
C LEU A 142 -14.56 -0.94 -5.27
N ARG A 143 -14.06 0.16 -4.69
CA ARG A 143 -12.92 0.90 -5.21
C ARG A 143 -11.66 0.03 -5.31
N VAL A 144 -11.33 -0.70 -4.25
CA VAL A 144 -10.14 -1.56 -4.23
C VAL A 144 -10.31 -2.77 -5.16
N PHE A 145 -11.49 -3.38 -5.20
CA PHE A 145 -11.79 -4.50 -6.09
C PHE A 145 -11.70 -4.10 -7.56
N ALA A 146 -12.14 -2.90 -7.92
CA ALA A 146 -11.98 -2.37 -9.27
C ALA A 146 -10.49 -2.27 -9.65
N GLU A 147 -9.61 -1.86 -8.73
CA GLU A 147 -8.16 -1.82 -8.98
C GLU A 147 -7.56 -3.23 -9.07
N VAL A 148 -8.00 -4.19 -8.24
CA VAL A 148 -7.59 -5.61 -8.35
C VAL A 148 -7.99 -6.19 -9.71
N HIS A 149 -9.17 -5.84 -10.21
CA HIS A 149 -9.65 -6.31 -11.51
C HIS A 149 -8.83 -5.74 -12.66
N LYS A 150 -8.41 -4.47 -12.60
CA LYS A 150 -7.46 -3.89 -13.56
C LYS A 150 -6.10 -4.58 -13.48
N ALA A 151 -5.65 -4.90 -12.27
CA ALA A 151 -4.39 -5.62 -12.04
C ALA A 151 -4.39 -7.07 -12.57
N ARG A 152 -5.56 -7.65 -12.85
CA ARG A 152 -5.68 -8.97 -13.51
C ARG A 152 -5.02 -8.97 -14.91
N ALA A 153 -4.98 -7.82 -15.58
CA ALA A 153 -4.22 -7.65 -16.82
C ALA A 153 -2.69 -7.73 -16.62
N TRP A 154 -2.17 -7.46 -15.41
CA TRP A 154 -0.74 -7.60 -15.09
C TRP A 154 -0.28 -9.06 -15.12
N CYS A 155 -1.20 -10.00 -14.92
CA CYS A 155 -0.95 -11.42 -15.09
C CYS A 155 -0.89 -11.86 -16.56
N LEU A 156 -1.45 -11.06 -17.48
CA LEU A 156 -1.55 -11.40 -18.90
C LEU A 156 -0.38 -10.87 -19.74
N TRP A 157 0.39 -9.89 -19.26
CA TRP A 157 1.46 -9.24 -20.04
C TRP A 157 2.89 -9.78 -19.82
N THR A 158 3.10 -10.78 -18.95
CA THR A 158 4.46 -11.34 -18.70
C THR A 158 4.63 -12.84 -18.87
N ALA A 159 3.56 -13.62 -19.12
CA ALA A 159 3.55 -15.08 -19.41
C ALA A 159 4.34 -16.02 -18.46
N PRO A 160 4.22 -17.35 -18.61
CA PRO A 160 3.07 -18.22 -18.32
C PRO A 160 3.11 -18.76 -16.86
N CYS A 161 2.05 -19.45 -16.43
CA CYS A 161 2.00 -20.28 -15.20
C CYS A 161 1.86 -19.53 -13.86
N TRP A 162 0.62 -19.14 -13.61
CA TRP A 162 0.01 -19.24 -12.29
C TRP A 162 0.22 -20.67 -11.73
N PRO A 163 0.66 -20.89 -10.48
CA PRO A 163 0.68 -22.24 -9.93
C PRO A 163 -0.77 -22.76 -9.91
N GLN A 164 -1.01 -23.92 -10.52
CA GLN A 164 -2.30 -24.60 -10.63
C GLN A 164 -2.86 -25.10 -9.28
N GLN A 165 -2.67 -24.37 -8.19
CA GLN A 165 -3.15 -24.72 -6.85
C GLN A 165 -3.96 -23.57 -6.24
N LEU A 166 -4.92 -23.05 -7.00
CA LEU A 166 -6.06 -22.39 -6.37
C LEU A 166 -7.17 -23.41 -6.12
N PRO A 167 -7.78 -23.42 -4.92
CA PRO A 167 -8.97 -24.21 -4.66
C PRO A 167 -10.04 -23.93 -5.73
N GLY A 168 -10.75 -24.96 -6.21
CA GLY A 168 -11.65 -24.92 -7.38
C GLY A 168 -12.80 -23.90 -7.36
N TRP A 169 -12.95 -23.13 -6.28
CA TRP A 169 -13.89 -22.01 -6.14
C TRP A 169 -13.32 -20.68 -6.68
N PHE A 170 -12.00 -20.58 -6.90
CA PHE A 170 -11.37 -19.47 -7.60
C PHE A 170 -11.35 -19.69 -9.12
N ASN A 171 -12.55 -19.74 -9.71
CA ASN A 171 -12.70 -19.74 -11.17
C ASN A 171 -12.44 -18.32 -11.70
N CYS A 172 -11.73 -18.17 -12.81
CA CYS A 172 -11.60 -16.87 -13.52
C CYS A 172 -12.96 -16.22 -13.86
N ARG A 173 -14.08 -16.95 -13.73
CA ARG A 173 -15.46 -16.45 -13.85
C ARG A 173 -16.04 -15.76 -12.61
N THR A 174 -15.54 -15.99 -11.38
CA THR A 174 -16.14 -15.43 -10.15
C THR A 174 -15.73 -13.97 -9.86
N LEU A 175 -14.73 -13.44 -10.56
CA LEU A 175 -14.36 -12.01 -10.56
C LEU A 175 -15.18 -11.19 -11.56
N ARG A 176 -16.46 -11.53 -11.78
CA ARG A 176 -17.35 -10.68 -12.58
C ARG A 176 -18.01 -9.70 -11.61
N VAL A 177 -17.50 -8.47 -11.54
CA VAL A 177 -18.30 -7.37 -10.96
C VAL A 177 -19.55 -7.27 -11.86
N PRO A 178 -20.77 -7.41 -11.32
CA PRO A 178 -21.99 -7.17 -12.08
C PRO A 178 -21.88 -5.82 -12.80
N SER A 179 -22.23 -5.76 -14.09
CA SER A 179 -22.16 -4.52 -14.88
C SER A 179 -22.94 -3.36 -14.24
N SER A 180 -23.89 -3.66 -13.34
CA SER A 180 -24.63 -2.69 -12.53
C SER A 180 -23.79 -1.92 -11.51
N LEU A 181 -22.61 -2.42 -11.11
CA LEU A 181 -21.69 -1.77 -10.17
C LEU A 181 -20.61 -0.92 -10.87
N LEU A 182 -20.53 -0.95 -12.20
CA LEU A 182 -19.61 -0.12 -13.01
C LEU A 182 -20.27 1.15 -13.55
N ALA A 183 -21.55 1.37 -13.23
CA ALA A 183 -22.36 2.47 -13.77
C ALA A 183 -22.75 3.54 -12.74
N MET A 184 -21.99 3.68 -11.64
CA MET A 184 -22.10 4.80 -10.69
C MET A 184 -20.78 5.57 -10.61
#